data_AF-A0A6L5DZ71-F1
#
_entry.id   AF-A0A6L5DZ71-F1
#
_cell.length_a   1.000
_cell.length_b   1.000
_cell.length_c   1.000
_cell.angle_alpha   90.00
_cell.angle_beta   90.00
_cell.angle_gamma   90.00
#
_symmetry.space_group_name_H-M   'P 1'
#
loop_
_entity.id
_entity.type
_entity.pdbx_description
1 polymer ?
#
loop_
_entity_poly.entity_id
_entity_poly.type
_entity_poly.pdbx_seq_one_letter_code
_entity_poly.pdbx_strand_id
1 'polypeptide(L)'
;MNKVKTLVLLIFLQLVFNNISNSQTSTGFVKVNRIVLQIPDSLTYSSQDIANYININFYSQEEKSRAIFCWIAENIQYDFDNMYAINMYNSDISSDETLKTRRGICTNFSSLYSDIANKVGVKTYVISGYTRNKKLVDPNPHSWCVSMIDSLWYMTDPTWGSGYIQNSLYVKKINNKFFKIKPNRFIKTHVPFDPLWQFLNYPITKQEFRNGMSKAIKEQTAYFNFIDTVKIHEKQSDIERLFSSSLRIESNGISCYLDYHNLHSIRFNIAKEIHNIAFNNYNDGIYMLNEYISYSNNYYLPYKSDTKIKQMLEDIDYKFNFALKQLELNENLTSVLENEILHLKKLINQALFDLKKQKDSLDQYLKIAKEYREKLSNSNKN
;
A
#
# COMPACT_ATOMS: atom_id res chain seq x y z
N MET A 1 -62.56 39.47 5.24
CA MET A 1 -61.85 39.15 3.99
C MET A 1 -60.34 39.45 3.97
N ASN A 2 -59.79 40.31 4.84
CA ASN A 2 -58.35 40.66 4.79
C ASN A 2 -57.37 39.76 5.57
N LYS A 3 -57.85 38.96 6.55
CA LYS A 3 -56.98 38.02 7.29
C LYS A 3 -56.65 36.73 6.51
N VAL A 4 -57.56 36.29 5.62
CA VAL A 4 -57.36 35.07 4.80
C VAL A 4 -56.36 35.32 3.67
N LYS A 5 -56.35 36.52 3.06
CA LYS A 5 -55.38 36.89 2.02
C LYS A 5 -53.93 36.97 2.54
N THR A 6 -53.76 37.37 3.81
CA THR A 6 -52.43 37.48 4.45
C THR A 6 -51.86 36.10 4.83
N LEU A 7 -52.72 35.15 5.22
CA LEU A 7 -52.30 33.78 5.57
C LEU A 7 -51.90 32.96 4.33
N VAL A 8 -52.59 33.17 3.19
CA VAL A 8 -52.27 32.50 1.92
C VAL A 8 -50.93 33.00 1.34
N LEU A 9 -50.59 34.28 1.53
CA LEU A 9 -49.31 34.84 1.06
C LEU A 9 -48.10 34.33 1.87
N LEU A 10 -48.28 34.08 3.18
CA LEU A 10 -47.25 33.53 4.06
C LEU A 10 -46.98 32.03 3.82
N ILE A 11 -48.02 31.25 3.47
CA ILE A 11 -47.88 29.83 3.11
C ILE A 11 -47.23 29.69 1.71
N PHE A 12 -47.50 30.61 0.78
CA PHE A 12 -46.82 30.62 -0.51
C PHE A 12 -45.33 31.01 -0.39
N LEU A 13 -44.96 31.91 0.53
CA LEU A 13 -43.56 32.26 0.77
C LEU A 13 -42.74 31.11 1.40
N GLN A 14 -43.36 30.29 2.26
CA GLN A 14 -42.69 29.12 2.88
C GLN A 14 -42.57 27.91 1.92
N LEU A 15 -43.37 27.86 0.85
CA LEU A 15 -43.27 26.84 -0.19
C LEU A 15 -42.20 27.16 -1.26
N VAL A 16 -41.81 28.43 -1.40
CA VAL A 16 -40.74 28.84 -2.32
C VAL A 16 -39.34 28.68 -1.70
N PHE A 17 -39.20 28.70 -0.36
CA PHE A 17 -37.90 28.54 0.32
C PHE A 17 -37.45 27.09 0.56
N ASN A 18 -38.30 26.08 0.37
CA ASN A 18 -37.94 24.67 0.62
C ASN A 18 -37.49 23.89 -0.64
N ASN A 19 -37.39 24.52 -1.80
CA ASN A 19 -37.04 23.85 -3.06
C ASN A 19 -35.67 24.22 -3.64
N ILE A 20 -34.81 24.97 -2.92
CA ILE A 20 -33.47 25.33 -3.44
C ILE A 20 -32.39 24.28 -3.09
N SER A 21 -32.66 23.29 -2.24
CA SER A 21 -31.60 22.44 -1.67
C SER A 21 -31.29 21.13 -2.41
N ASN A 22 -31.74 20.90 -3.65
CA ASN A 22 -31.48 19.62 -4.35
C ASN A 22 -31.08 19.72 -5.84
N SER A 23 -30.55 20.86 -6.32
CA SER A 23 -30.08 21.02 -7.72
C SER A 23 -28.59 21.35 -7.87
N GLN A 24 -27.78 21.37 -6.81
CA GLN A 24 -26.37 21.78 -6.89
C GLN A 24 -25.40 20.69 -7.41
N THR A 25 -25.85 19.52 -7.85
CA THR A 25 -24.95 18.40 -8.16
C THR A 25 -24.52 18.28 -9.63
N SER A 26 -25.10 19.04 -10.57
CA SER A 26 -24.62 19.07 -11.97
C SER A 26 -24.05 20.42 -12.43
N THR A 27 -24.40 21.53 -11.76
CA THR A 27 -23.99 22.89 -12.17
C THR A 27 -22.68 23.35 -11.53
N GLY A 28 -22.26 22.77 -10.40
CA GLY A 28 -21.12 23.27 -9.62
C GLY A 28 -19.74 23.18 -10.30
N PHE A 29 -19.53 22.20 -11.18
CA PHE A 29 -18.21 21.93 -11.77
C PHE A 29 -18.06 22.31 -13.24
N VAL A 30 -19.04 22.99 -13.84
CA VAL A 30 -19.00 23.38 -15.27
C VAL A 30 -17.76 24.22 -15.57
N LYS A 31 -17.41 25.16 -14.68
CA LYS A 31 -16.22 26.00 -14.83
C LYS A 31 -14.93 25.18 -14.78
N VAL A 32 -14.79 24.30 -13.79
CA VAL A 32 -13.61 23.43 -13.63
C VAL A 32 -13.42 22.55 -14.86
N ASN A 33 -14.49 21.88 -15.29
CA ASN A 33 -14.49 21.04 -16.48
C ASN A 33 -14.06 21.82 -17.73
N ARG A 34 -14.62 23.02 -17.94
CA ARG A 34 -14.27 23.85 -19.09
C ARG A 34 -12.78 24.20 -19.12
N ILE A 35 -12.20 24.56 -17.98
CA ILE A 35 -10.79 25.00 -17.90
C ILE A 35 -9.83 23.82 -18.06
N VAL A 36 -10.11 22.69 -17.39
CA VAL A 36 -9.19 21.54 -17.40
C VAL A 36 -9.17 20.82 -18.75
N LEU A 37 -10.27 20.87 -19.51
CA LEU A 37 -10.30 20.30 -20.85
C LEU A 37 -9.60 21.17 -21.91
N GLN A 38 -8.99 22.29 -21.50
CA GLN A 38 -8.17 23.16 -22.34
C GLN A 38 -6.69 23.09 -21.99
N ILE A 39 -6.25 22.08 -21.20
CA ILE A 39 -4.82 21.86 -20.97
C ILE A 39 -4.12 21.69 -22.34
N PRO A 40 -3.09 22.49 -22.64
CA PRO A 40 -2.31 22.34 -23.88
C PRO A 40 -1.75 20.93 -24.01
N ASP A 41 -1.88 20.33 -25.19
CA ASP A 41 -1.47 18.93 -25.43
C ASP A 41 -0.01 18.67 -25.04
N SER A 42 0.89 19.63 -25.24
CA SER A 42 2.30 19.53 -24.82
C SER A 42 2.51 19.29 -23.32
N LEU A 43 1.55 19.68 -22.48
CA LEU A 43 1.60 19.50 -21.02
C LEU A 43 0.94 18.19 -20.56
N THR A 44 0.35 17.42 -21.46
CA THR A 44 -0.47 16.26 -21.11
C THR A 44 0.27 14.92 -21.14
N TYR A 45 1.58 14.93 -21.39
CA TYR A 45 2.44 13.74 -21.44
C TYR A 45 3.18 13.47 -20.12
N SER A 46 3.04 14.36 -19.14
CA SER A 46 3.66 14.28 -17.81
C SER A 46 2.61 14.58 -16.76
N SER A 47 2.51 13.72 -15.74
CA SER A 47 1.60 13.98 -14.62
C SER A 47 2.02 15.21 -13.81
N GLN A 48 3.31 15.57 -13.85
CA GLN A 48 3.81 16.79 -13.20
C GLN A 48 3.33 18.05 -13.93
N ASP A 49 3.32 18.07 -15.27
CA ASP A 49 2.89 19.23 -16.03
C ASP A 49 1.38 19.45 -15.94
N ILE A 50 0.60 18.36 -15.93
CA ILE A 50 -0.84 18.41 -15.62
C ILE A 50 -1.06 18.98 -14.22
N ALA A 51 -0.31 18.50 -13.21
CA ALA A 51 -0.41 19.00 -11.84
C ALA A 51 -0.07 20.50 -11.75
N ASN A 52 0.98 20.95 -12.44
CA ASN A 52 1.37 22.36 -12.49
C ASN A 52 0.25 23.23 -13.07
N TYR A 53 -0.33 22.81 -14.21
CA TYR A 53 -1.46 23.53 -14.80
C TYR A 53 -2.66 23.60 -13.84
N ILE A 54 -2.99 22.50 -13.17
CA ILE A 54 -4.09 22.44 -12.20
C ILE A 54 -3.83 23.38 -11.02
N ASN A 55 -2.60 23.42 -10.48
CA ASN A 55 -2.22 24.32 -9.39
C ASN A 55 -2.30 25.81 -9.77
N ILE A 56 -2.02 26.16 -11.03
CA ILE A 56 -2.15 27.55 -11.52
C ILE A 56 -3.62 27.97 -11.60
N ASN A 57 -4.51 27.07 -11.98
CA ASN A 57 -5.89 27.39 -12.32
C ASN A 57 -6.91 27.16 -11.19
N PHE A 58 -6.58 26.35 -10.18
CA PHE A 58 -7.51 25.94 -9.13
C PHE A 58 -6.86 26.03 -7.74
N TYR A 59 -7.62 26.52 -6.77
CA TYR A 59 -7.11 26.76 -5.42
C TYR A 59 -7.59 25.69 -4.44
N SER A 60 -8.89 25.36 -4.46
CA SER A 60 -9.46 24.41 -3.51
C SER A 60 -9.11 22.95 -3.84
N GLN A 61 -9.00 22.10 -2.80
CA GLN A 61 -8.76 20.67 -2.99
C GLN A 61 -9.88 20.01 -3.81
N GLU A 62 -11.12 20.44 -3.61
CA GLU A 62 -12.27 19.93 -4.36
C GLU A 62 -12.19 20.27 -5.87
N GLU A 63 -11.87 21.51 -6.24
CA GLU A 63 -11.71 21.89 -7.64
C GLU A 63 -10.54 21.15 -8.29
N LYS A 64 -9.42 21.01 -7.57
CA LYS A 64 -8.25 20.25 -8.04
C LYS A 64 -8.60 18.78 -8.27
N SER A 65 -9.22 18.11 -7.30
CA SER A 65 -9.70 16.73 -7.45
C SER A 65 -10.67 16.58 -8.61
N ARG A 66 -11.59 17.55 -8.79
CA ARG A 66 -12.53 17.56 -9.90
C ARG A 66 -11.82 17.69 -11.25
N ALA A 67 -10.85 18.58 -11.34
CA ALA A 67 -10.07 18.81 -12.55
C ALA A 67 -9.39 17.51 -12.99
N ILE A 68 -8.72 16.82 -12.06
CA ILE A 68 -8.05 15.53 -12.32
C ILE A 68 -9.06 14.48 -12.79
N PHE A 69 -10.17 14.30 -12.06
CA PHE A 69 -11.21 13.33 -12.41
C PHE A 69 -11.75 13.57 -13.83
N CYS A 70 -12.11 14.82 -14.14
CA CYS A 70 -12.67 15.19 -15.43
C CYS A 70 -11.66 15.00 -16.56
N TRP A 71 -10.41 15.41 -16.34
CA TRP A 71 -9.37 15.32 -17.35
C TRP A 71 -9.07 13.85 -17.68
N ILE A 72 -8.89 13.00 -16.67
CA ILE A 72 -8.67 11.56 -16.88
C ILE A 72 -9.86 10.93 -17.61
N ALA A 73 -11.08 11.25 -17.18
CA ALA A 73 -12.29 10.69 -17.77
C ALA A 73 -12.46 11.01 -19.27
N GLU A 74 -12.01 12.20 -19.70
CA GLU A 74 -12.09 12.60 -21.10
C GLU A 74 -10.88 12.18 -21.92
N ASN A 75 -9.70 12.00 -21.32
CA ASN A 75 -8.45 11.79 -22.06
C ASN A 75 -7.94 10.35 -22.04
N ILE A 76 -8.38 9.51 -21.11
CA ILE A 76 -7.94 8.11 -21.01
C ILE A 76 -9.07 7.17 -21.42
N GLN A 77 -8.74 6.23 -22.32
CA GLN A 77 -9.64 5.19 -22.80
C GLN A 77 -9.48 3.92 -21.98
N TYR A 78 -10.59 3.27 -21.63
CA TYR A 78 -10.52 1.97 -20.97
C TYR A 78 -10.05 0.89 -21.94
N ASP A 79 -9.04 0.12 -21.52
CA ASP A 79 -8.50 -1.01 -22.26
C ASP A 79 -9.30 -2.28 -21.96
N PHE A 80 -10.45 -2.41 -22.62
CA PHE A 80 -11.31 -3.58 -22.44
C PHE A 80 -10.61 -4.89 -22.86
N ASP A 81 -9.85 -4.86 -23.96
CA ASP A 81 -9.20 -6.04 -24.52
C ASP A 81 -8.14 -6.61 -23.56
N ASN A 82 -7.45 -5.74 -22.81
CA ASN A 82 -6.43 -6.13 -21.84
C ASN A 82 -6.91 -6.11 -20.38
N MET A 83 -8.21 -6.04 -20.11
CA MET A 83 -8.72 -5.89 -18.73
C MET A 83 -8.34 -7.05 -17.78
N TYR A 84 -8.03 -8.23 -18.34
CA TYR A 84 -7.61 -9.42 -17.59
C TYR A 84 -6.09 -9.67 -17.63
N ALA A 85 -5.34 -8.91 -18.43
CA ALA A 85 -3.93 -9.17 -18.70
C ALA A 85 -2.99 -8.68 -17.59
N ILE A 86 -3.45 -7.75 -16.74
CA ILE A 86 -2.61 -7.11 -15.73
C ILE A 86 -2.77 -7.82 -14.38
N ASN A 87 -1.63 -8.29 -13.87
CA ASN A 87 -1.51 -8.70 -12.48
C ASN A 87 -1.62 -7.46 -11.59
N MET A 88 -2.80 -7.21 -11.02
CA MET A 88 -3.06 -6.07 -10.11
C MET A 88 -2.20 -6.08 -8.83
N TYR A 89 -1.40 -7.13 -8.61
CA TYR A 89 -0.51 -7.29 -7.47
C TYR A 89 0.96 -6.87 -7.77
N ASN A 90 1.28 -6.47 -9.01
CA ASN A 90 2.58 -5.89 -9.37
C ASN A 90 2.48 -4.35 -9.42
N SER A 91 3.28 -3.67 -8.61
CA SER A 91 3.07 -2.27 -8.17
C SER A 91 3.55 -1.17 -9.13
N ASP A 92 4.21 -1.49 -10.23
CA ASP A 92 4.93 -0.48 -11.01
C ASP A 92 4.14 -0.07 -12.25
N ILE A 93 2.96 0.54 -12.03
CA ILE A 93 2.22 1.16 -13.13
C ILE A 93 2.72 2.59 -13.33
N SER A 94 3.37 2.83 -14.47
CA SER A 94 3.84 4.15 -14.83
C SER A 94 2.68 5.06 -15.29
N SER A 95 2.49 6.18 -14.60
CA SER A 95 1.63 7.28 -15.06
C SER A 95 2.03 7.74 -16.46
N ASP A 96 3.34 7.82 -16.73
CA ASP A 96 3.86 8.29 -18.02
C ASP A 96 3.47 7.36 -19.17
N GLU A 97 3.47 6.05 -18.94
CA GLU A 97 3.00 5.09 -19.94
C GLU A 97 1.51 5.28 -20.23
N THR A 98 0.68 5.42 -19.18
CA THR A 98 -0.76 5.67 -19.31
C THR A 98 -1.04 6.97 -20.07
N LEU A 99 -0.25 8.03 -19.80
CA LEU A 99 -0.37 9.31 -20.49
C LEU A 99 0.05 9.22 -21.96
N LYS A 100 1.11 8.47 -22.27
CA LYS A 100 1.59 8.25 -23.65
C LYS A 100 0.60 7.44 -24.49
N THR A 101 0.07 6.34 -23.93
CA THR A 101 -0.83 5.44 -24.67
C THR A 101 -2.28 5.94 -24.67
N ARG A 102 -2.64 6.86 -23.77
CA ARG A 102 -4.02 7.31 -23.50
C ARG A 102 -4.97 6.16 -23.20
N ARG A 103 -4.45 5.06 -22.66
CA ARG A 103 -5.19 3.81 -22.50
C ARG A 103 -4.75 3.10 -21.23
N GLY A 104 -5.68 2.42 -20.56
CA GLY A 104 -5.36 1.54 -19.44
C GLY A 104 -6.58 0.92 -18.78
N ILE A 105 -6.36 0.18 -17.70
CA ILE A 105 -7.41 -0.45 -16.89
C ILE A 105 -7.61 0.29 -15.57
N CYS A 106 -8.42 -0.25 -14.66
CA CYS A 106 -8.73 0.38 -13.37
C CYS A 106 -7.49 0.84 -12.58
N THR A 107 -6.42 0.05 -12.56
CA THR A 107 -5.18 0.40 -11.87
C THR A 107 -4.44 1.56 -12.54
N ASN A 108 -4.44 1.68 -13.87
CA ASN A 108 -3.86 2.83 -14.58
C ASN A 108 -4.60 4.13 -14.26
N PHE A 109 -5.93 4.09 -14.32
CA PHE A 109 -6.76 5.26 -14.04
C PHE A 109 -6.60 5.73 -12.59
N SER A 110 -6.63 4.81 -11.63
CA SER A 110 -6.49 5.13 -10.21
C SER A 110 -5.06 5.58 -9.86
N SER A 111 -4.03 4.95 -10.43
CA SER A 111 -2.64 5.35 -10.22
C SER A 111 -2.37 6.74 -10.79
N LEU A 112 -2.84 7.02 -12.02
CA LEU A 112 -2.69 8.34 -12.63
C LEU A 112 -3.44 9.43 -11.84
N TYR A 113 -4.66 9.15 -11.39
CA TYR A 113 -5.41 10.07 -10.54
C TYR A 113 -4.65 10.36 -9.24
N SER A 114 -4.18 9.31 -8.56
CA SER A 114 -3.46 9.43 -7.28
C SER A 114 -2.15 10.20 -7.43
N ASP A 115 -1.38 9.94 -8.50
CA ASP A 115 -0.11 10.61 -8.78
C ASP A 115 -0.32 12.12 -8.96
N ILE A 116 -1.24 12.52 -9.84
CA ILE A 116 -1.55 13.94 -10.07
C ILE A 116 -2.13 14.57 -8.78
N ALA A 117 -3.03 13.87 -8.08
CA ALA A 117 -3.67 14.38 -6.86
C ALA A 117 -2.64 14.68 -5.77
N ASN A 118 -1.70 13.78 -5.52
CA ASN A 118 -0.65 13.99 -4.54
C ASN A 118 0.28 15.15 -4.96
N LYS A 119 0.61 15.29 -6.25
CA LYS A 119 1.40 16.42 -6.79
C LYS A 119 0.73 17.79 -6.63
N VAL A 120 -0.60 17.85 -6.56
CA VAL A 120 -1.35 19.10 -6.31
C VAL A 120 -1.72 19.32 -4.84
N GLY A 121 -1.17 18.50 -3.94
CA GLY A 121 -1.36 18.61 -2.50
C GLY A 121 -2.66 17.99 -1.97
N VAL A 122 -3.32 17.11 -2.74
CA VAL A 122 -4.49 16.34 -2.30
C VAL A 122 -4.06 14.92 -1.95
N LYS A 123 -3.89 14.65 -0.66
CA LYS A 123 -3.47 13.34 -0.14
C LYS A 123 -4.42 12.24 -0.64
N THR A 124 -3.89 11.33 -1.44
CA THR A 124 -4.68 10.30 -2.13
C THR A 124 -4.00 8.94 -2.08
N TYR A 125 -4.80 7.90 -1.82
CA TYR A 125 -4.40 6.51 -1.84
C TYR A 125 -5.09 5.76 -2.98
N VAL A 126 -4.35 4.86 -3.66
CA VAL A 126 -4.93 3.85 -4.55
C VAL A 126 -5.35 2.67 -3.70
N ILE A 127 -6.62 2.27 -3.80
CA ILE A 127 -7.21 1.19 -3.03
C ILE A 127 -7.63 0.08 -3.98
N SER A 128 -7.20 -1.14 -3.68
CA SER A 128 -7.62 -2.36 -4.38
C SER A 128 -8.68 -3.11 -3.59
N GLY A 129 -9.60 -3.72 -4.32
CA GLY A 129 -10.69 -4.52 -3.77
C GLY A 129 -11.49 -5.16 -4.89
N TYR A 130 -12.81 -5.20 -4.72
CA TYR A 130 -13.71 -5.69 -5.74
C TYR A 130 -15.08 -5.03 -5.62
N THR A 131 -15.87 -5.20 -6.67
CA THR A 131 -17.19 -4.57 -6.76
C THR A 131 -18.31 -5.58 -6.70
N ARG A 132 -19.53 -5.08 -6.56
CA ARG A 132 -20.73 -5.88 -6.61
C ARG A 132 -21.81 -5.14 -7.37
N ASN A 133 -22.47 -5.86 -8.28
CA ASN A 133 -23.67 -5.39 -8.94
C ASN A 133 -24.90 -6.12 -8.38
N LYS A 134 -25.79 -5.38 -7.72
CA LYS A 134 -26.98 -5.89 -7.03
C LYS A 134 -26.65 -7.00 -6.02
N LYS A 135 -26.72 -8.26 -6.45
CA LYS A 135 -26.53 -9.45 -5.60
C LYS A 135 -25.25 -10.23 -5.93
N LEU A 136 -24.54 -9.89 -7.01
CA LEU A 136 -23.42 -10.67 -7.51
C LEU A 136 -22.12 -9.87 -7.38
N VAL A 137 -21.15 -10.48 -6.71
CA VAL A 137 -19.77 -9.98 -6.63
C VAL A 137 -19.13 -10.11 -8.00
N ASP A 138 -18.45 -9.07 -8.46
CA ASP A 138 -17.68 -9.12 -9.70
C ASP A 138 -16.52 -10.12 -9.51
N PRO A 139 -16.32 -11.07 -10.44
CA PRO A 139 -15.23 -12.02 -10.33
C PRO A 139 -13.85 -11.38 -10.47
N ASN A 140 -13.77 -10.11 -10.91
CA ASN A 140 -12.52 -9.41 -11.12
C ASN A 140 -12.23 -8.41 -10.00
N PRO A 141 -10.95 -8.27 -9.62
CA PRO A 141 -10.52 -7.18 -8.76
C PRO A 141 -10.72 -5.82 -9.45
N HIS A 142 -10.84 -4.79 -8.63
CA HIS A 142 -11.02 -3.40 -9.08
C HIS A 142 -10.22 -2.44 -8.19
N SER A 143 -9.83 -1.30 -8.77
CA SER A 143 -9.07 -0.27 -8.08
C SER A 143 -9.68 1.12 -8.26
N TRP A 144 -9.65 1.90 -7.18
CA TRP A 144 -10.17 3.27 -7.12
C TRP A 144 -9.28 4.13 -6.22
N CYS A 145 -9.62 5.40 -6.09
CA CYS A 145 -8.88 6.34 -5.26
C CYS A 145 -9.68 6.75 -4.01
N VAL A 146 -8.96 7.03 -2.94
CA VAL A 146 -9.50 7.71 -1.76
C VAL A 146 -8.68 8.95 -1.48
N SER A 147 -9.33 10.11 -1.49
CA SER A 147 -8.70 11.43 -1.32
C SER A 147 -9.19 12.10 -0.04
N MET A 148 -8.26 12.73 0.68
CA MET A 148 -8.59 13.64 1.79
C MET A 148 -8.85 15.03 1.22
N ILE A 149 -10.12 15.45 1.22
CA ILE A 149 -10.58 16.76 0.72
C ILE A 149 -11.20 17.50 1.91
N ASP A 150 -10.64 18.64 2.27
CA ASP A 150 -11.10 19.49 3.39
C ASP A 150 -11.25 18.68 4.70
N SER A 151 -10.20 17.91 5.01
CA SER A 151 -10.09 17.04 6.20
C SER A 151 -11.09 15.87 6.25
N LEU A 152 -11.82 15.61 5.17
CA LEU A 152 -12.73 14.47 5.06
C LEU A 152 -12.29 13.51 3.95
N TRP A 153 -12.46 12.21 4.18
CA TRP A 153 -12.13 11.18 3.21
C TRP A 153 -13.28 10.94 2.24
N TYR A 154 -12.98 10.95 0.94
CA TYR A 154 -13.93 10.68 -0.14
C TYR A 154 -13.36 9.69 -1.14
N MET A 155 -14.23 8.86 -1.69
CA MET A 155 -13.87 7.92 -2.76
C MET A 155 -14.13 8.55 -4.13
N THR A 156 -13.22 8.25 -5.04
CA THR A 156 -13.34 8.59 -6.46
C THR A 156 -12.97 7.36 -7.27
N ASP A 157 -13.87 6.93 -8.14
CA ASP A 157 -13.58 5.88 -9.13
C ASP A 157 -13.43 6.55 -10.50
N PRO A 158 -12.19 6.84 -10.94
CA PRO A 158 -11.94 7.49 -12.23
C PRO A 158 -12.31 6.59 -13.42
N THR A 159 -12.36 5.26 -13.25
CA THR A 159 -12.67 4.31 -14.32
C THR A 159 -14.16 4.20 -14.59
N TRP A 160 -14.96 3.96 -13.56
CA TRP A 160 -16.42 3.98 -13.72
C TRP A 160 -16.94 5.41 -13.94
N GLY A 161 -16.14 6.40 -13.55
CA GLY A 161 -16.37 7.81 -13.84
C GLY A 161 -16.14 8.21 -15.30
N SER A 162 -15.36 7.47 -16.07
CA SER A 162 -14.99 7.83 -17.45
C SER A 162 -15.95 7.29 -18.51
N GLY A 163 -16.67 6.22 -18.21
CA GLY A 163 -17.57 5.59 -19.16
C GLY A 163 -18.12 4.26 -18.69
N TYR A 164 -18.57 3.45 -19.63
CA TYR A 164 -19.08 2.10 -19.37
C TYR A 164 -18.87 1.20 -20.58
N ILE A 165 -18.97 -0.11 -20.38
CA ILE A 165 -18.95 -1.08 -21.46
C ILE A 165 -20.37 -1.30 -21.98
N GLN A 166 -20.54 -1.20 -23.30
CA GLN A 166 -21.78 -1.52 -24.00
C GLN A 166 -21.45 -2.35 -25.22
N ASN A 167 -22.06 -3.52 -25.36
CA ASN A 167 -21.82 -4.45 -26.46
C ASN A 167 -20.32 -4.77 -26.66
N SER A 168 -19.60 -5.03 -25.55
CA SER A 168 -18.16 -5.29 -25.52
C SER A 168 -17.28 -4.13 -26.03
N LEU A 169 -17.84 -2.93 -26.16
CA LEU A 169 -17.11 -1.73 -26.53
C LEU A 169 -17.15 -0.71 -25.40
N TYR A 170 -16.02 -0.03 -25.18
CA TYR A 170 -15.97 1.07 -24.24
C TYR A 170 -16.65 2.32 -24.81
N VAL A 171 -17.67 2.81 -24.11
CA VAL A 171 -18.37 4.06 -24.39
C VAL A 171 -17.94 5.10 -23.37
N LYS A 172 -17.18 6.09 -23.83
CA LYS A 172 -16.78 7.24 -23.03
C LYS A 172 -17.99 8.10 -22.70
N LYS A 173 -18.25 8.33 -21.42
CA LYS A 173 -19.30 9.19 -20.91
C LYS A 173 -19.05 9.50 -19.44
N ILE A 174 -18.68 10.75 -19.14
CA ILE A 174 -18.47 11.17 -17.74
C ILE A 174 -19.69 10.82 -16.89
N ASN A 175 -19.42 10.16 -15.76
CA ASN A 175 -20.39 9.83 -14.75
C ASN A 175 -19.99 10.41 -13.38
N ASN A 176 -20.55 11.59 -13.07
CA ASN A 176 -20.26 12.31 -11.83
C ASN A 176 -20.70 11.55 -10.56
N LYS A 177 -21.47 10.45 -10.68
CA LYS A 177 -21.80 9.61 -9.51
C LYS A 177 -20.58 8.95 -8.91
N PHE A 178 -19.48 8.85 -9.65
CA PHE A 178 -18.21 8.24 -9.24
C PHE A 178 -17.16 9.22 -8.72
N PHE A 179 -17.54 10.48 -8.49
CA PHE A 179 -16.67 11.51 -7.96
C PHE A 179 -17.11 11.94 -6.54
N LYS A 180 -16.14 12.14 -5.64
CA LYS A 180 -16.35 12.67 -4.28
C LYS A 180 -17.47 11.96 -3.50
N ILE A 181 -17.45 10.62 -3.50
CA ILE A 181 -18.46 9.81 -2.81
C ILE A 181 -18.08 9.66 -1.33
N LYS A 182 -19.08 9.72 -0.44
CA LYS A 182 -18.87 9.43 0.99
C LYS A 182 -18.66 7.92 1.24
N PRO A 183 -17.74 7.54 2.16
CA PRO A 183 -17.94 6.52 3.16
C PRO A 183 -18.90 5.35 2.89
N ASN A 184 -19.96 5.45 3.68
CA ASN A 184 -21.17 4.66 3.75
C ASN A 184 -21.97 4.52 2.44
N ARG A 185 -21.72 5.35 1.42
CA ARG A 185 -22.39 5.23 0.11
C ARG A 185 -21.57 4.37 -0.82
N PHE A 186 -20.24 4.54 -0.83
CA PHE A 186 -19.35 3.80 -1.73
C PHE A 186 -19.29 2.31 -1.41
N ILE A 187 -19.27 1.98 -0.10
CA ILE A 187 -19.18 0.61 0.39
C ILE A 187 -20.33 -0.30 -0.06
N LYS A 188 -21.41 0.27 -0.61
CA LYS A 188 -22.56 -0.49 -1.13
C LYS A 188 -22.25 -1.24 -2.43
N THR A 189 -21.27 -0.75 -3.19
CA THR A 189 -20.90 -1.29 -4.50
C THR A 189 -19.42 -1.65 -4.60
N HIS A 190 -18.55 -1.11 -3.74
CA HIS A 190 -17.11 -1.36 -3.74
C HIS A 190 -16.65 -1.74 -2.34
N VAL A 191 -15.92 -2.84 -2.19
CA VAL A 191 -15.31 -3.21 -0.90
C VAL A 191 -13.81 -3.37 -1.06
N PRO A 192 -12.98 -2.68 -0.25
CA PRO A 192 -11.53 -2.84 -0.29
C PRO A 192 -11.14 -4.24 0.19
N PHE A 193 -9.95 -4.71 -0.18
CA PHE A 193 -9.38 -5.92 0.39
C PHE A 193 -9.15 -5.76 1.90
N ASP A 194 -8.42 -4.72 2.29
CA ASP A 194 -8.19 -4.36 3.69
C ASP A 194 -9.33 -3.46 4.22
N PRO A 195 -10.02 -3.84 5.32
CA PRO A 195 -11.10 -3.06 5.90
C PRO A 195 -10.70 -1.66 6.38
N LEU A 196 -9.40 -1.38 6.60
CA LEU A 196 -8.89 -0.03 6.91
C LEU A 196 -9.41 1.01 5.92
N TRP A 197 -9.39 0.66 4.64
CA TRP A 197 -9.73 1.57 3.54
C TRP A 197 -11.22 1.70 3.27
N GLN A 198 -12.08 1.17 4.16
CA GLN A 198 -13.50 1.49 4.15
C GLN A 198 -13.76 2.90 4.70
N PHE A 199 -12.85 3.44 5.51
CA PHE A 199 -13.02 4.72 6.22
C PHE A 199 -14.33 4.77 7.03
N LEU A 200 -14.64 3.66 7.69
CA LEU A 200 -15.81 3.48 8.57
C LEU A 200 -15.34 3.08 9.96
N ASN A 201 -15.95 3.66 10.99
CA ASN A 201 -15.70 3.25 12.37
C ASN A 201 -16.30 1.88 12.72
N TYR A 202 -17.19 1.38 11.87
CA TYR A 202 -17.80 0.06 11.94
C TYR A 202 -17.72 -0.52 10.53
N PRO A 203 -16.54 -1.03 10.12
CA PRO A 203 -16.35 -1.59 8.80
C PRO A 203 -17.24 -2.81 8.62
N ILE A 204 -17.82 -2.96 7.44
CA ILE A 204 -18.57 -4.17 7.11
C ILE A 204 -17.59 -5.32 6.86
N THR A 205 -18.03 -6.53 7.17
CA THR A 205 -17.32 -7.77 6.84
C THR A 205 -17.50 -8.13 5.37
N LYS A 206 -16.61 -8.99 4.86
CA LYS A 206 -16.72 -9.51 3.49
C LYS A 206 -18.01 -10.28 3.27
N GLN A 207 -18.43 -11.04 4.29
CA GLN A 207 -19.69 -11.78 4.27
C GLN A 207 -20.91 -10.85 4.18
N GLU A 208 -20.92 -9.75 4.92
CA GLU A 208 -22.00 -8.75 4.85
C GLU A 208 -22.06 -8.08 3.48
N PHE A 209 -20.91 -7.71 2.92
CA PHE A 209 -20.84 -7.17 1.56
C PHE A 209 -21.39 -8.15 0.53
N ARG A 210 -20.97 -9.42 0.59
CA ARG A 210 -21.48 -10.49 -0.28
C ARG A 210 -23.00 -10.63 -0.16
N ASN A 211 -23.54 -10.62 1.06
CA ASN A 211 -24.94 -10.91 1.35
C ASN A 211 -25.93 -9.77 1.07
N GLY A 212 -25.51 -8.52 0.92
CA GLY A 212 -26.48 -7.42 0.72
C GLY A 212 -26.37 -6.23 1.66
N MET A 213 -25.50 -6.30 2.67
CA MET A 213 -25.57 -5.52 3.90
C MET A 213 -26.96 -5.71 4.57
N SER A 214 -27.08 -6.67 5.49
CA SER A 214 -28.27 -6.75 6.34
C SER A 214 -28.26 -5.54 7.29
N LYS A 215 -29.39 -4.86 7.44
CA LYS A 215 -29.54 -3.70 8.34
C LYS A 215 -29.33 -4.02 9.83
N ALA A 216 -29.10 -5.28 10.19
CA ALA A 216 -29.43 -5.83 11.50
C ALA A 216 -28.27 -6.08 12.47
N ILE A 217 -27.02 -5.70 12.17
CA ILE A 217 -25.92 -5.91 13.11
C ILE A 217 -25.15 -4.60 13.30
N LYS A 218 -25.72 -3.71 14.14
CA LYS A 218 -25.02 -2.50 14.61
C LYS A 218 -24.64 -2.56 16.09
N GLU A 219 -25.12 -3.55 16.83
CA GLU A 219 -24.94 -3.63 18.29
C GLU A 219 -23.81 -4.56 18.73
N GLN A 220 -23.14 -5.27 17.80
CA GLN A 220 -22.06 -6.22 18.11
C GLN A 220 -20.76 -5.99 17.32
N THR A 221 -20.68 -4.93 16.50
CA THR A 221 -19.47 -4.64 15.74
C THR A 221 -18.49 -3.85 16.60
N ALA A 222 -17.25 -4.36 16.72
CA ALA A 222 -16.19 -3.68 17.44
C ALA A 222 -15.91 -2.31 16.80
N TYR A 223 -15.75 -1.28 17.65
CA TYR A 223 -15.38 0.04 17.19
C TYR A 223 -13.96 0.02 16.61
N PHE A 224 -13.83 0.44 15.36
CA PHE A 224 -12.58 0.49 14.62
C PHE A 224 -12.20 1.96 14.35
N ASN A 225 -11.27 2.52 15.11
CA ASN A 225 -10.82 3.89 14.86
C ASN A 225 -9.94 3.95 13.60
N PHE A 226 -10.56 4.15 12.44
CA PHE A 226 -9.82 4.17 11.17
C PHE A 226 -8.84 5.35 11.10
N ILE A 227 -9.12 6.48 11.76
CA ILE A 227 -8.26 7.67 11.73
C ILE A 227 -6.92 7.35 12.37
N ASP A 228 -6.93 6.75 13.56
CA ASP A 228 -5.70 6.36 14.25
C ASP A 228 -5.00 5.21 13.54
N THR A 229 -5.76 4.27 12.97
CA THR A 229 -5.18 3.18 12.19
C THR A 229 -4.47 3.68 10.93
N VAL A 230 -5.01 4.68 10.22
CA VAL A 230 -4.34 5.34 9.08
C VAL A 230 -3.05 6.04 9.53
N LYS A 231 -3.06 6.75 10.66
CA LYS A 231 -1.85 7.39 11.20
C LYS A 231 -0.76 6.39 11.57
N ILE A 232 -1.14 5.22 12.09
CA ILE A 232 -0.19 4.14 12.39
C ILE A 232 0.37 3.57 11.08
N HIS A 233 -0.51 3.26 10.11
CA HIS A 233 -0.13 2.74 8.81
C HIS A 233 0.91 3.62 8.09
N GLU A 234 0.75 4.94 8.16
CA GLU A 234 1.66 5.91 7.55
C GLU A 234 3.07 5.93 8.16
N LYS A 235 3.22 5.43 9.39
CA LYS A 235 4.52 5.35 10.10
C LYS A 235 5.18 3.98 9.99
N GLN A 236 4.45 2.97 9.53
CA GLN A 236 4.94 1.60 9.40
C GLN A 236 5.86 1.45 8.18
N SER A 237 6.86 0.59 8.30
CA SER A 237 7.63 0.05 7.19
C SER A 237 6.74 -0.80 6.26
N ASP A 238 7.21 -1.08 5.04
CA ASP A 238 6.46 -1.91 4.07
C ASP A 238 6.05 -3.26 4.63
N ILE A 239 6.97 -3.96 5.28
CA ILE A 239 6.70 -5.26 5.88
C ILE A 239 5.67 -5.18 7.02
N GLU A 240 5.76 -4.17 7.89
CA GLU A 240 4.78 -3.96 8.96
C GLU A 240 3.39 -3.62 8.41
N ARG A 241 3.32 -2.87 7.30
CA ARG A 241 2.08 -2.60 6.59
C ARG A 241 1.47 -3.88 6.04
N LEU A 242 2.27 -4.74 5.40
CA LEU A 242 1.81 -6.04 4.89
C LEU A 242 1.27 -6.93 6.01
N PHE A 243 2.01 -7.08 7.11
CA PHE A 243 1.57 -7.86 8.28
C PHE A 243 0.28 -7.31 8.90
N SER A 244 0.22 -6.00 9.13
CA SER A 244 -0.96 -5.38 9.73
C SER A 244 -2.17 -5.50 8.81
N SER A 245 -1.97 -5.38 7.49
CA SER A 245 -3.01 -5.60 6.48
C SER A 245 -3.49 -7.04 6.48
N SER A 246 -2.59 -8.04 6.49
CA SER A 246 -2.98 -9.45 6.47
C SER A 246 -3.85 -9.83 7.67
N LEU A 247 -3.50 -9.33 8.87
CA LEU A 247 -4.28 -9.56 10.08
C LEU A 247 -5.68 -8.94 9.99
N ARG A 248 -5.77 -7.70 9.50
CA ARG A 248 -7.07 -7.03 9.30
C ARG A 248 -7.94 -7.75 8.28
N ILE A 249 -7.36 -8.15 7.15
CA ILE A 249 -8.06 -8.89 6.09
C ILE A 249 -8.59 -10.21 6.63
N GLU A 250 -7.77 -10.99 7.31
CA GLU A 250 -8.15 -12.27 7.92
C GLU A 250 -9.28 -12.07 8.94
N SER A 251 -9.18 -11.06 9.81
CA SER A 251 -10.21 -10.75 10.81
C SER A 251 -11.54 -10.28 10.20
N ASN A 252 -11.52 -9.64 9.03
CA ASN A 252 -12.72 -9.17 8.33
C ASN A 252 -13.44 -10.30 7.56
N GLY A 253 -12.78 -11.45 7.44
CA GLY A 253 -13.27 -12.68 6.84
C GLY A 253 -12.91 -12.84 5.37
N ILE A 254 -13.00 -14.07 4.89
CA ILE A 254 -12.80 -14.45 3.48
C ILE A 254 -14.16 -14.89 2.94
N SER A 255 -14.65 -14.23 1.89
CA SER A 255 -15.99 -14.50 1.34
C SER A 255 -15.99 -14.96 -0.11
N CYS A 256 -14.88 -14.75 -0.82
CA CYS A 256 -14.73 -15.12 -2.22
C CYS A 256 -13.26 -15.44 -2.54
N TYR A 257 -13.03 -15.98 -3.74
CA TYR A 257 -11.68 -16.29 -4.24
C TYR A 257 -10.76 -15.06 -4.24
N LEU A 258 -11.27 -13.85 -4.52
CA LEU A 258 -10.46 -12.63 -4.54
C LEU A 258 -9.91 -12.30 -3.15
N ASP A 259 -10.69 -12.46 -2.08
CA ASP A 259 -10.21 -12.26 -0.70
C ASP A 259 -9.08 -13.25 -0.38
N TYR A 260 -9.28 -14.53 -0.73
CA TYR A 260 -8.28 -15.58 -0.53
C TYR A 260 -6.98 -15.29 -1.30
N HIS A 261 -7.10 -14.98 -2.59
CA HIS A 261 -5.97 -14.73 -3.46
C HIS A 261 -5.18 -13.49 -3.04
N ASN A 262 -5.86 -12.40 -2.67
CA ASN A 262 -5.21 -11.20 -2.13
C ASN A 262 -4.46 -11.51 -0.83
N LEU A 263 -5.08 -12.21 0.13
CA LEU A 263 -4.43 -12.57 1.39
C LEU A 263 -3.22 -13.48 1.14
N HIS A 264 -3.34 -14.45 0.24
CA HIS A 264 -2.23 -15.32 -0.15
C HIS A 264 -1.07 -14.53 -0.79
N SER A 265 -1.37 -13.58 -1.68
CA SER A 265 -0.36 -12.69 -2.27
C SER A 265 0.37 -11.85 -1.21
N ILE A 266 -0.37 -11.28 -0.24
CA ILE A 266 0.24 -10.53 0.87
C ILE A 266 1.15 -11.43 1.71
N ARG A 267 0.69 -12.63 2.08
CA ARG A 267 1.50 -13.60 2.85
C ARG A 267 2.76 -14.03 2.09
N PHE A 268 2.65 -14.23 0.78
CA PHE A 268 3.80 -14.49 -0.08
C PHE A 268 4.80 -13.33 -0.07
N ASN A 269 4.34 -12.09 -0.21
CA ASN A 269 5.21 -10.92 -0.17
C ASN A 269 5.89 -10.74 1.21
N ILE A 270 5.17 -11.00 2.30
CA ILE A 270 5.76 -11.03 3.65
C ILE A 270 6.89 -12.06 3.71
N ALA A 271 6.62 -13.29 3.29
CA ALA A 271 7.60 -14.37 3.32
C ALA A 271 8.84 -14.06 2.45
N LYS A 272 8.63 -13.44 1.28
CA LYS A 272 9.70 -12.98 0.39
C LYS A 272 10.57 -11.90 1.04
N GLU A 273 9.98 -10.89 1.67
CA GLU A 273 10.74 -9.83 2.35
C GLU A 273 11.56 -10.38 3.52
N ILE A 274 10.98 -11.29 4.30
CA ILE A 274 11.68 -11.95 5.41
C ILE A 274 12.83 -12.80 4.91
N HIS A 275 12.60 -13.58 3.85
CA HIS A 275 13.66 -14.34 3.20
C HIS A 275 14.78 -13.42 2.72
N ASN A 276 14.46 -12.28 2.08
CA ASN A 276 15.47 -11.31 1.65
C ASN A 276 16.26 -10.71 2.82
N ILE A 277 15.60 -10.35 3.92
CA ILE A 277 16.26 -9.85 5.13
C ILE A 277 17.22 -10.90 5.70
N ALA A 278 16.78 -12.16 5.79
CA ALA A 278 17.61 -13.26 6.27
C ALA A 278 18.79 -13.52 5.33
N PHE A 279 18.55 -13.56 4.02
CA PHE A 279 19.57 -13.78 3.00
C PHE A 279 20.64 -12.68 3.00
N ASN A 280 20.24 -11.42 3.13
CA ASN A 280 21.17 -10.29 3.22
C ASN A 280 22.04 -10.38 4.48
N ASN A 281 21.46 -10.69 5.65
CA ASN A 281 22.24 -10.86 6.88
C ASN A 281 23.17 -12.08 6.81
N TYR A 282 22.73 -13.17 6.17
CA TYR A 282 23.59 -14.32 5.91
C TYR A 282 24.79 -13.91 5.03
N ASN A 283 24.57 -13.21 3.92
CA ASN A 283 25.65 -12.77 3.03
C ASN A 283 26.61 -11.80 3.72
N ASP A 284 26.09 -10.85 4.52
CA ASP A 284 26.92 -9.96 5.35
C ASP A 284 27.80 -10.78 6.31
N GLY A 285 27.21 -11.77 6.99
CA GLY A 285 27.93 -12.65 7.92
C GLY A 285 29.02 -13.46 7.21
N ILE A 286 28.75 -13.98 6.01
CA ILE A 286 29.74 -14.70 5.19
C ILE A 286 30.87 -13.76 4.77
N TYR A 287 30.56 -12.54 4.31
CA TYR A 287 31.57 -11.55 3.96
C TYR A 287 32.47 -11.24 5.17
N MET A 288 31.88 -10.96 6.33
CA MET A 288 32.61 -10.69 7.57
C MET A 288 33.45 -11.90 8.03
N LEU A 289 32.93 -13.12 7.87
CA LEU A 289 33.66 -14.34 8.18
C LEU A 289 34.88 -14.52 7.27
N ASN A 290 34.75 -14.25 5.98
CA ASN A 290 35.87 -14.33 5.03
C ASN A 290 36.94 -13.28 5.34
N GLU A 291 36.54 -12.05 5.67
CA GLU A 291 37.45 -10.99 6.14
C GLU A 291 38.20 -11.41 7.41
N TYR A 292 37.49 -11.99 8.38
CA TYR A 292 38.10 -12.54 9.59
C TYR A 292 39.09 -13.67 9.28
N ILE A 293 38.73 -14.61 8.41
CA ILE A 293 39.60 -15.73 8.02
C ILE A 293 40.87 -15.21 7.35
N SER A 294 40.76 -14.25 6.43
CA SER A 294 41.92 -13.59 5.82
C SER A 294 42.81 -12.90 6.86
N TYR A 295 42.21 -12.19 7.82
CA TYR A 295 42.93 -11.55 8.92
C TYR A 295 43.64 -12.57 9.83
N SER A 296 42.97 -13.69 10.15
CA SER A 296 43.53 -14.79 10.94
C SER A 296 44.67 -15.48 10.21
N ASN A 297 44.51 -15.74 8.90
CA ASN A 297 45.55 -16.33 8.05
C ASN A 297 46.75 -15.39 7.87
N ASN A 298 46.55 -14.08 7.99
CA ASN A 298 47.61 -13.08 8.04
C ASN A 298 48.16 -12.86 9.46
N TYR A 299 48.10 -13.88 10.32
CA TYR A 299 48.63 -13.88 11.68
C TYR A 299 48.14 -12.69 12.54
N TYR A 300 46.90 -12.26 12.34
CA TYR A 300 46.28 -11.15 13.05
C TYR A 300 47.00 -9.80 12.84
N LEU A 301 47.49 -9.57 11.62
CA LEU A 301 48.07 -8.29 11.21
C LEU A 301 47.10 -7.51 10.29
N PRO A 302 46.93 -6.18 10.51
CA PRO A 302 47.56 -5.37 11.56
C PRO A 302 46.98 -5.65 12.95
N TYR A 303 47.80 -5.50 13.99
CA TYR A 303 47.43 -5.84 15.37
C TYR A 303 46.13 -5.15 15.82
N LYS A 304 45.25 -5.93 16.45
CA LYS A 304 44.05 -5.48 17.16
C LYS A 304 44.06 -6.05 18.58
N SER A 305 43.50 -5.32 19.55
CA SER A 305 43.32 -5.83 20.91
C SER A 305 42.49 -7.13 20.92
N ASP A 306 42.78 -8.05 21.84
CA ASP A 306 42.06 -9.32 22.02
C ASP A 306 40.53 -9.11 22.04
N THR A 307 40.03 -8.08 22.74
CA THR A 307 38.60 -7.70 22.78
C THR A 307 38.03 -7.38 21.40
N LYS A 308 38.79 -6.67 20.56
CA LYS A 308 38.34 -6.28 19.23
C LYS A 308 38.29 -7.47 18.27
N ILE A 309 39.22 -8.43 18.42
CA ILE A 309 39.21 -9.66 17.61
C ILE A 309 38.01 -10.53 17.99
N LYS A 310 37.71 -10.65 19.30
CA LYS A 310 36.50 -11.34 19.77
C LYS A 310 35.23 -10.69 19.25
N GLN A 311 35.15 -9.36 19.30
CA GLN A 311 33.99 -8.62 18.77
C GLN A 311 33.73 -8.93 17.30
N MET A 312 34.77 -9.09 16.46
CA MET A 312 34.57 -9.45 15.05
C MET A 312 33.78 -10.77 14.90
N LEU A 313 34.10 -11.78 15.72
CA LEU A 313 33.39 -13.07 15.72
C LEU A 313 31.99 -12.98 16.33
N GLU A 314 31.79 -12.11 17.33
CA GLU A 314 30.46 -11.85 17.91
C GLU A 314 29.54 -11.13 16.91
N ASP A 315 30.06 -10.19 16.13
CA ASP A 315 29.29 -9.47 15.12
C ASP A 315 28.85 -10.43 13.99
N ILE A 316 29.72 -11.37 13.59
CA ILE A 316 29.38 -12.44 12.62
C ILE A 316 28.29 -13.37 13.21
N ASP A 317 28.46 -13.79 14.47
CA ASP A 317 27.50 -14.64 15.17
C ASP A 317 26.12 -14.00 15.24
N TYR A 318 26.07 -12.71 15.55
CA TYR A 318 24.85 -11.92 15.55
C TYR A 318 24.16 -11.95 14.18
N LYS A 319 24.91 -11.74 13.08
CA LYS A 319 24.35 -11.76 11.71
C LYS A 319 23.69 -13.10 11.38
N PHE A 320 24.37 -14.22 11.65
CA PHE A 320 23.83 -15.55 11.37
C PHE A 320 22.62 -15.91 12.25
N ASN A 321 22.69 -15.64 13.56
CA ASN A 321 21.58 -15.91 14.46
C ASN A 321 20.38 -15.00 14.18
N PHE A 322 20.61 -13.74 13.79
CA PHE A 322 19.55 -12.85 13.36
C PHE A 322 18.85 -13.39 12.10
N ALA A 323 19.62 -13.81 11.09
CA ALA A 323 19.07 -14.43 9.88
C ALA A 323 18.23 -15.67 10.19
N LEU A 324 18.72 -16.56 11.07
CA LEU A 324 18.00 -17.76 11.47
C LEU A 324 16.68 -17.42 12.18
N LYS A 325 16.71 -16.49 13.13
CA LYS A 325 15.54 -16.03 13.87
C LYS A 325 14.44 -15.47 12.95
N GLN A 326 14.80 -14.74 11.89
CA GLN A 326 13.82 -14.26 10.91
C GLN A 326 13.08 -15.41 10.22
N LEU A 327 13.79 -16.49 9.89
CA LEU A 327 13.23 -17.67 9.22
C LEU A 327 12.39 -18.58 10.14
N GLU A 328 12.61 -18.52 11.46
CA GLU A 328 11.89 -19.33 12.45
C GLU A 328 10.53 -18.74 12.83
N LEU A 329 10.39 -17.40 12.86
CA LEU A 329 9.17 -16.72 13.30
C LEU A 329 7.92 -17.05 12.47
N ASN A 330 8.05 -17.77 11.34
CA ASN A 330 7.01 -17.86 10.32
C ASN A 330 6.87 -19.24 9.66
N GLU A 331 7.19 -20.35 10.36
CA GLU A 331 6.98 -21.71 9.82
C GLU A 331 5.53 -21.98 9.36
N ASN A 332 4.56 -21.23 9.86
CA ASN A 332 3.15 -21.34 9.49
C ASN A 332 2.71 -20.50 8.28
N LEU A 333 3.58 -19.66 7.69
CA LEU A 333 3.14 -18.63 6.73
C LEU A 333 3.26 -19.00 5.24
N THR A 334 3.97 -20.06 4.85
CA THR A 334 4.16 -20.32 3.41
C THR A 334 4.62 -21.74 3.09
N SER A 335 3.78 -22.47 2.35
CA SER A 335 4.17 -23.67 1.59
C SER A 335 4.95 -23.34 0.30
N VAL A 336 4.90 -22.09 -0.18
CA VAL A 336 5.43 -21.70 -1.49
C VAL A 336 6.95 -21.46 -1.49
N LEU A 337 7.50 -20.95 -0.38
CA LEU A 337 8.95 -20.70 -0.21
C LEU A 337 9.63 -21.71 0.72
N GLU A 338 8.93 -22.80 1.08
CA GLU A 338 9.38 -23.75 2.09
C GLU A 338 10.76 -24.33 1.76
N ASN A 339 10.99 -24.70 0.50
CA ASN A 339 12.26 -25.25 0.03
C ASN A 339 13.40 -24.21 0.09
N GLU A 340 13.14 -22.96 -0.29
CA GLU A 340 14.13 -21.89 -0.28
C GLU A 340 14.53 -21.54 1.16
N ILE A 341 13.53 -21.42 2.05
CA ILE A 341 13.74 -21.19 3.48
C ILE A 341 14.54 -22.34 4.09
N LEU A 342 14.18 -23.59 3.80
CA LEU A 342 14.88 -24.77 4.31
C LEU A 342 16.34 -24.81 3.82
N HIS A 343 16.56 -24.49 2.55
CA HIS A 343 17.90 -24.40 1.98
C HIS A 343 18.74 -23.33 2.67
N LEU A 344 18.20 -22.12 2.84
CA LEU A 344 18.90 -21.03 3.52
C LEU A 344 19.19 -21.36 4.99
N LYS A 345 18.24 -21.97 5.72
CA LYS A 345 18.48 -22.48 7.08
C LYS A 345 19.67 -23.44 7.13
N LYS A 346 19.79 -24.36 6.16
CA LYS A 346 20.91 -25.30 6.06
C LYS A 346 22.24 -24.56 5.84
N LEU A 347 22.28 -23.56 4.95
CA LEU A 347 23.46 -22.75 4.70
C LEU A 347 23.91 -21.97 5.94
N ILE A 348 22.96 -21.33 6.64
CA ILE A 348 23.23 -20.59 7.88
C ILE A 348 23.81 -21.53 8.95
N ASN A 349 23.22 -22.71 9.14
CA ASN A 349 23.69 -23.69 10.11
C ASN A 349 25.12 -24.18 9.80
N GLN A 350 25.46 -24.35 8.52
CA GLN A 350 26.82 -24.67 8.11
C GLN A 350 27.78 -23.51 8.43
N ALA A 351 27.41 -22.27 8.14
CA ALA A 351 28.21 -21.10 8.45
C ALA A 351 28.44 -20.91 9.96
N LEU A 352 27.42 -21.16 10.79
CA LEU A 352 27.54 -21.18 12.25
C LEU A 352 28.52 -22.26 12.73
N PHE A 353 28.51 -23.44 12.11
CA PHE A 353 29.48 -24.49 12.42
C PHE A 353 30.91 -24.08 12.06
N ASP A 354 31.12 -23.43 10.92
CA ASP A 354 32.44 -22.96 10.52
C ASP A 354 32.91 -21.77 11.38
N LEU A 355 32.01 -20.86 11.75
CA LEU A 355 32.28 -19.80 12.73
C LEU A 355 32.73 -20.37 14.08
N LYS A 356 32.09 -21.44 14.55
CA LYS A 356 32.48 -22.11 15.80
C LYS A 356 33.94 -22.57 15.76
N LYS A 357 34.39 -23.17 14.66
CA LYS A 357 35.80 -23.56 14.49
C LYS A 357 36.75 -22.36 14.58
N GLN A 358 36.34 -21.21 14.02
CA GLN A 358 37.12 -19.97 14.09
C GLN A 358 37.20 -19.42 15.52
N LYS A 359 36.10 -19.48 16.28
CA LYS A 359 36.07 -19.14 17.71
C LYS A 359 37.01 -20.03 18.52
N ASP A 360 36.91 -21.35 18.32
CA ASP A 360 37.78 -22.32 19.02
C ASP A 360 39.28 -22.08 18.70
N SER A 361 39.59 -21.77 17.44
CA SER A 361 40.96 -21.46 17.00
C SER A 361 41.49 -20.16 17.61
N LEU A 362 40.65 -19.12 17.69
CA LEU A 362 41.02 -17.87 18.34
C LEU A 362 41.32 -18.06 19.82
N ASP A 363 40.50 -18.83 20.54
CA ASP A 363 40.70 -19.09 21.96
C ASP A 363 42.04 -19.81 22.22
N GLN A 364 42.42 -20.76 21.35
CA GLN A 364 43.74 -21.39 21.40
C GLN A 364 44.87 -20.37 21.16
N TYR A 365 44.74 -19.53 20.13
CA TYR A 365 45.72 -18.49 19.82
C TYR A 365 45.92 -17.51 20.99
N LEU A 366 44.82 -16.99 21.55
CA LEU A 366 44.88 -16.03 22.65
C LEU A 366 45.46 -16.63 23.92
N LYS A 367 45.20 -17.92 24.19
CA LYS A 367 45.82 -18.65 25.30
C LYS A 367 47.35 -18.69 25.16
N ILE A 368 47.85 -19.11 23.99
CA ILE A 368 49.29 -19.17 23.71
C ILE A 368 49.92 -17.77 23.78
N ALA A 369 49.27 -16.76 23.20
CA ALA A 369 49.75 -15.38 23.23
C ALA A 369 49.82 -14.83 24.66
N LYS A 370 48.86 -15.18 25.54
CA LYS A 370 48.90 -14.82 26.95
C LYS A 370 50.10 -15.46 27.67
N GLU A 371 50.30 -16.76 27.51
CA GLU A 371 51.44 -17.48 28.11
C GLU A 371 52.80 -16.90 27.66
N TYR A 372 52.91 -16.51 26.40
CA TYR A 372 54.11 -15.86 25.87
C TYR A 372 54.35 -14.45 26.46
N ARG A 373 53.29 -13.63 26.56
CA ARG A 373 53.34 -12.29 27.19
C ARG A 373 53.76 -12.38 28.67
N GLU A 374 53.25 -13.37 29.41
CA GLU A 374 53.61 -13.60 30.82
C GLU A 374 55.08 -13.97 30.99
N LYS A 375 55.60 -14.88 30.16
CA LYS A 375 57.03 -15.27 30.16
C LYS A 375 57.97 -14.08 29.92
N LEU A 376 57.66 -13.23 28.95
CA LEU A 376 58.45 -12.01 28.67
C LEU A 376 58.43 -11.01 29.83
N SER A 377 57.29 -10.88 30.52
CA SER A 377 57.19 -9.98 31.67
C SER A 377 58.03 -10.46 32.87
N ASN A 378 58.19 -11.78 33.01
CA ASN A 378 58.97 -12.38 34.08
C ASN A 378 60.48 -12.38 33.76
N SER A 379 60.88 -12.48 32.49
CA SER A 379 62.29 -12.37 32.09
C SER A 379 62.85 -10.95 32.20
N ASN A 380 62.01 -9.91 32.12
CA ASN A 380 62.42 -8.51 32.25
C ASN A 380 62.42 -7.99 33.71
N LYS A 381 62.11 -8.84 34.68
CA LYS A 381 62.11 -8.53 36.13
C LYS A 381 63.32 -9.12 36.88
N ASN A 382 64.15 -9.91 36.20
CA ASN A 382 65.47 -10.36 36.64
C ASN A 382 66.54 -9.59 35.86
#